data_AF-A0A4R0P5F9-F1
#
_entry.id   AF-A0A4R0P5F9-F1
#
_cell.length_a   1.000
_cell.length_b   1.000
_cell.length_c   1.000
_cell.angle_alpha   90.00
_cell.angle_beta   90.00
_cell.angle_gamma   90.00
#
_symmetry.space_group_name_H-M   'P 1'
#
loop_
_entity.id
_entity.type
_entity.pdbx_description
1 polymer ?
#
loop_
_entity_poly.entity_id
_entity_poly.type
_entity_poly.pdbx_seq_one_letter_code
_entity_poly.pdbx_strand_id
1 'polypeptide(L)'
;MNSIICAKEVAETTNNRFEREVYEFLREWILNHEDRILLQFDQPVDEYLVNDALRDFFLNTQHPIQKLLTNPFIASHLGRCVESVYFDPISGDPLLAATEQRIYNLARRMDSQQMHVPFRSVHPNKQTEAGDTANISTYPPNSEEIRYNSGNHFTSRPANTNVFDENSKRCVAKSDGNLHVLFKRGFLEERLHDIKSLTAELHDSGETDLQFFVIYSRHSFEEGHFGTSLVVMDPATPDYPKRVMVCDTLLKDLPHHPRWWNHFIAEYSNVFGDAISEIVEDLSHPLQKVNIKGDDPFRHDWDCPYYAASMANALADLVKNNSILLLTGSVVDIHDAMKDLMEDYYHPNREIKTRAVIQQVNRLKRWKSGREVIMDLVSEMSNKARW
;
A
#
# COMPACT_ATOMS: atom_id res chain seq x y z
N MET A 1 22.45 -3.52 -5.34
CA MET A 1 22.64 -2.99 -3.97
C MET A 1 22.67 -4.16 -3.00
N ASN A 2 23.81 -4.43 -2.38
CA ASN A 2 23.88 -5.40 -1.28
C ASN A 2 23.28 -4.73 -0.04
N SER A 3 22.01 -5.00 0.23
CA SER A 3 21.36 -4.60 1.48
C SER A 3 22.19 -5.14 2.63
N ILE A 4 22.69 -4.28 3.51
CA ILE A 4 23.23 -4.72 4.80
C ILE A 4 22.03 -5.30 5.57
N ILE A 5 22.00 -6.62 5.71
CA ILE A 5 20.93 -7.31 6.44
C ILE A 5 21.28 -7.21 7.92
N CYS A 6 20.38 -6.67 8.73
CA CYS A 6 20.50 -6.69 10.20
C CYS A 6 20.70 -8.13 10.67
N ALA A 7 21.69 -8.40 11.52
CA ALA A 7 21.84 -9.73 12.11
C ALA A 7 20.68 -10.03 13.06
N LYS A 8 20.24 -11.30 13.11
CA LYS A 8 19.08 -11.71 13.91
C LYS A 8 19.27 -11.37 15.39
N GLU A 9 20.46 -11.61 15.92
CA GLU A 9 20.82 -11.38 17.32
C GLU A 9 20.75 -9.89 17.69
N VAL A 10 21.10 -9.01 16.74
CA VAL A 10 21.01 -7.55 16.91
C VAL A 10 19.54 -7.12 16.96
N ALA A 11 18.71 -7.68 16.07
CA ALA A 11 17.27 -7.41 16.07
C ALA A 11 16.60 -7.92 17.36
N GLU A 12 16.94 -9.12 17.85
CA GLU A 12 16.44 -9.66 19.12
C GLU A 12 16.83 -8.78 20.31
N THR A 13 18.10 -8.36 20.39
CA THR A 13 18.59 -7.48 21.45
C THR A 13 17.85 -6.13 21.44
N THR A 14 17.63 -5.57 20.26
CA THR A 14 16.92 -4.30 20.08
C THR A 14 15.44 -4.44 20.46
N ASN A 15 14.79 -5.54 20.04
CA ASN A 15 13.41 -5.86 20.40
C ASN A 15 13.25 -6.03 21.92
N ASN A 16 14.17 -6.73 22.59
CA ASN A 16 14.15 -6.88 24.05
C ASN A 16 14.30 -5.54 24.78
N ARG A 17 15.11 -4.63 24.24
CA ARG A 17 15.22 -3.27 24.79
C ARG A 17 13.91 -2.49 24.59
N PHE A 18 13.31 -2.58 23.40
CA PHE A 18 12.03 -1.97 23.11
C PHE A 18 10.91 -2.43 24.03
N GLU A 19 10.81 -3.74 24.29
CA GLU A 19 9.84 -4.30 25.25
C GLU A 19 9.94 -3.61 26.62
N ARG A 20 11.17 -3.49 27.16
CA ARG A 20 11.40 -2.85 28.46
C ARG A 20 10.98 -1.38 28.47
N GLU A 21 11.32 -0.64 27.42
CA GLU A 21 11.01 0.80 27.31
C GLU A 21 9.50 1.03 27.19
N VAL A 22 8.77 0.14 26.50
CA VAL A 22 7.30 0.20 26.47
C VAL A 22 6.72 -0.15 27.85
N TYR A 23 7.25 -1.15 28.55
CA TYR A 23 6.78 -1.49 29.89
C TYR A 23 7.04 -0.38 30.91
N GLU A 24 8.19 0.29 30.84
CA GLU A 24 8.49 1.46 31.68
C GLU A 24 7.50 2.60 31.38
N PHE A 25 7.26 2.89 30.10
CA PHE A 25 6.25 3.86 29.70
C PHE A 25 4.85 3.51 30.23
N LEU A 26 4.42 2.24 30.13
CA LEU A 26 3.12 1.80 30.61
C LEU A 26 3.03 1.85 32.14
N ARG A 27 4.11 1.52 32.87
CA ARG A 27 4.17 1.71 34.33
C ARG A 27 3.94 3.16 34.71
N GLU A 28 4.64 4.09 34.08
CA GLU A 28 4.44 5.52 34.33
C GLU A 28 3.02 5.96 34.00
N TRP A 29 2.45 5.46 32.91
CA TRP A 29 1.06 5.76 32.55
C TRP A 29 0.06 5.26 33.60
N ILE A 30 0.24 4.03 34.11
CA ILE A 30 -0.60 3.46 35.17
C ILE A 30 -0.52 4.31 36.44
N LEU A 31 0.69 4.68 36.89
CA LEU A 31 0.90 5.52 38.08
C LEU A 31 0.22 6.89 37.98
N ASN A 32 0.09 7.43 36.76
CA ASN A 32 -0.57 8.72 36.53
C ASN A 32 -2.10 8.65 36.38
N HIS A 33 -2.68 7.44 36.36
CA HIS A 33 -4.11 7.19 36.19
C HIS A 33 -4.64 6.18 37.21
N GLU A 34 -3.96 6.07 38.35
CA GLU A 34 -4.24 5.11 39.43
C GLU A 34 -5.71 5.12 39.86
N ASP A 35 -6.31 6.29 39.93
CA ASP A 35 -7.70 6.56 40.31
C ASP A 35 -8.75 5.97 39.35
N ARG A 36 -8.37 5.68 38.10
CA ARG A 36 -9.26 5.08 37.07
C ARG A 36 -8.95 3.62 36.76
N ILE A 37 -7.70 3.20 36.99
CA ILE A 37 -7.15 1.96 36.46
C ILE A 37 -6.94 0.92 37.57
N LEU A 38 -6.52 1.32 38.79
CA LEU A 38 -6.21 0.36 39.87
C LEU A 38 -7.44 -0.32 40.49
N LEU A 39 -8.66 0.16 40.23
CA LEU A 39 -9.88 -0.46 40.75
C LEU A 39 -10.32 -1.73 39.97
N GLN A 40 -9.53 -2.22 39.01
CA GLN A 40 -9.97 -3.23 38.03
C GLN A 40 -9.12 -4.52 37.93
N PHE A 41 -8.06 -4.72 38.73
CA PHE A 41 -7.18 -5.88 38.51
C PHE A 41 -7.29 -6.97 39.56
N ASP A 42 -7.61 -8.18 39.09
CA ASP A 42 -7.49 -9.44 39.84
C ASP A 42 -6.10 -10.09 39.70
N GLN A 43 -5.12 -9.37 39.14
CA GLN A 43 -3.78 -9.88 38.79
C GLN A 43 -2.63 -8.96 39.24
N PRO A 44 -1.41 -9.50 39.47
CA PRO A 44 -0.22 -8.70 39.76
C PRO A 44 0.14 -7.69 38.65
N VAL A 45 0.70 -6.54 39.02
CA VAL A 45 1.05 -5.45 38.07
C VAL A 45 1.96 -5.93 36.94
N ASP A 46 2.92 -6.81 37.22
CA ASP A 46 3.83 -7.32 36.18
C ASP A 46 3.11 -8.20 35.15
N GLU A 47 2.10 -8.97 35.57
CA GLU A 47 1.27 -9.77 34.67
C GLU A 47 0.32 -8.87 33.86
N TYR A 48 -0.26 -7.85 34.50
CA TYR A 48 -1.07 -6.85 33.84
C TYR A 48 -0.30 -6.07 32.76
N LEU A 49 0.94 -5.65 33.05
CA LEU A 49 1.82 -4.97 32.09
C LEU A 49 2.06 -5.79 30.82
N VAL A 50 2.23 -7.10 31.01
CA VAL A 50 2.49 -8.03 29.92
C VAL A 50 1.22 -8.34 29.13
N ASN A 51 0.03 -8.33 29.73
CA ASN A 51 -1.17 -8.82 29.05
C ASN A 51 -2.11 -7.70 28.58
N ASP A 52 -2.49 -6.77 29.47
CA ASP A 52 -3.65 -5.91 29.25
C ASP A 52 -3.33 -4.41 29.28
N ALA A 53 -2.23 -4.00 29.93
CA ALA A 53 -1.91 -2.58 30.11
C ALA A 53 -1.83 -1.79 28.80
N LEU A 54 -1.27 -2.39 27.75
CA LEU A 54 -1.22 -1.74 26.44
C LEU A 54 -2.61 -1.60 25.81
N ARG A 55 -3.46 -2.63 25.91
CA ARG A 55 -4.84 -2.58 25.42
C ARG A 55 -5.60 -1.47 26.13
N ASP A 56 -5.52 -1.44 27.45
CA ASP A 56 -6.25 -0.45 28.26
C ASP A 56 -5.72 0.96 28.04
N PHE A 57 -4.41 1.10 27.81
CA PHE A 57 -3.82 2.36 27.34
C PHE A 57 -4.48 2.82 26.03
N PHE A 58 -4.66 1.94 25.04
CA PHE A 58 -5.32 2.29 23.77
C PHE A 58 -6.81 2.62 23.93
N LEU A 59 -7.51 1.97 24.86
CA LEU A 59 -8.93 2.21 25.11
C LEU A 59 -9.18 3.53 25.86
N ASN A 60 -8.28 3.91 26.77
CA ASN A 60 -8.49 5.02 27.70
C ASN A 60 -7.68 6.28 27.36
N THR A 61 -6.84 6.24 26.32
CA THR A 61 -6.01 7.37 25.91
C THR A 61 -6.44 7.92 24.56
N GLN A 62 -6.64 9.24 24.49
CA GLN A 62 -6.85 9.91 23.22
C GLN A 62 -5.54 9.93 22.40
N HIS A 63 -5.60 9.49 21.14
CA HIS A 63 -4.43 9.39 20.25
C HIS A 63 -3.26 8.56 20.85
N PRO A 64 -3.48 7.28 21.21
CA PRO A 64 -2.52 6.47 21.98
C PRO A 64 -1.20 6.26 21.24
N ILE A 65 -1.22 6.14 19.90
CA ILE A 65 0.02 6.06 19.11
C ILE A 65 0.85 7.33 19.24
N GLN A 66 0.26 8.51 19.07
CA GLN A 66 0.97 9.78 19.24
C GLN A 66 1.53 9.90 20.66
N LYS A 67 0.76 9.47 21.67
CA LYS A 67 1.23 9.48 23.06
C LYS A 67 2.38 8.50 23.32
N LEU A 68 2.39 7.31 22.72
CA LEU A 68 3.55 6.39 22.76
C LEU A 68 4.79 7.00 22.09
N LEU A 69 4.59 7.67 20.95
CA LEU A 69 5.67 8.29 20.18
C LEU A 69 6.29 9.52 20.87
N THR A 70 5.78 9.97 22.03
CA THR A 70 6.49 10.99 22.83
C THR A 70 7.77 10.44 23.46
N ASN A 71 7.86 9.11 23.66
CA ASN A 71 9.10 8.47 24.07
C ASN A 71 10.03 8.35 22.83
N PRO A 72 11.21 8.99 22.83
CA PRO A 72 12.09 8.99 21.67
C PRO A 72 12.61 7.59 21.28
N PHE A 73 12.79 6.70 22.26
CA PHE A 73 13.24 5.33 22.00
C PHE A 73 12.15 4.53 21.29
N ILE A 74 10.90 4.58 21.79
CA ILE A 74 9.75 3.94 21.16
C ILE A 74 9.57 4.48 19.73
N ALA A 75 9.60 5.80 19.56
CA ALA A 75 9.49 6.43 18.25
C ALA A 75 10.60 6.00 17.28
N SER A 76 11.85 5.99 17.73
CA SER A 76 12.99 5.54 16.93
C SER A 76 12.88 4.06 16.54
N HIS A 77 12.39 3.20 17.43
CA HIS A 77 12.24 1.77 17.16
C HIS A 77 11.13 1.51 16.15
N LEU A 78 9.94 2.08 16.37
CA LEU A 78 8.81 1.96 15.43
C LEU A 78 9.12 2.63 14.09
N GLY A 79 9.90 3.71 14.06
CA GLY A 79 10.32 4.42 12.86
C GLY A 79 11.63 3.92 12.23
N ARG A 80 12.18 2.77 12.67
CA ARG A 80 13.52 2.33 12.27
C ARG A 80 13.65 2.10 10.77
N CYS A 81 14.84 2.41 10.25
CA CYS A 81 15.19 2.17 8.85
C CYS A 81 15.32 0.67 8.57
N VAL A 82 15.26 0.30 7.29
CA VAL A 82 15.18 -1.10 6.86
C VAL A 82 16.44 -1.90 7.18
N GLU A 83 17.59 -1.23 7.26
CA GLU A 83 18.90 -1.78 7.63
C GLU A 83 18.92 -2.24 9.09
N SER A 84 17.98 -1.78 9.92
CA SER A 84 17.83 -2.16 11.34
C SER A 84 16.77 -3.26 11.55
N VAL A 85 16.27 -3.86 10.46
CA VAL A 85 15.21 -4.87 10.52
C VAL A 85 15.75 -6.20 10.02
N TYR A 86 15.65 -7.22 10.86
CA TYR A 86 15.85 -8.59 10.39
C TYR A 86 14.58 -9.06 9.70
N PHE A 87 14.71 -9.48 8.44
CA PHE A 87 13.64 -10.18 7.74
C PHE A 87 13.99 -11.66 7.67
N ASP A 88 13.06 -12.50 8.08
CA ASP A 88 13.21 -13.94 7.97
C ASP A 88 13.42 -14.33 6.50
N PRO A 89 14.47 -15.11 6.17
CA PRO A 89 14.84 -15.40 4.78
C PRO A 89 13.82 -16.31 4.08
N ILE A 90 12.96 -17.04 4.82
CA ILE A 90 12.02 -18.03 4.28
C ILE A 90 10.63 -17.42 4.07
N SER A 91 10.10 -16.75 5.09
CA SER A 91 8.78 -16.12 5.09
C SER A 91 8.82 -14.69 4.54
N GLY A 92 9.93 -13.99 4.73
CA GLY A 92 10.06 -12.57 4.44
C GLY A 92 9.46 -11.65 5.50
N ASP A 93 9.00 -12.20 6.62
CA ASP A 93 8.41 -11.43 7.70
C ASP A 93 9.48 -10.70 8.52
N PRO A 94 9.23 -9.46 8.97
CA PRO A 94 10.12 -8.76 9.88
C PRO A 94 10.04 -9.40 11.27
N LEU A 95 11.19 -9.52 11.92
CA LEU A 95 11.25 -9.90 13.34
C LEU A 95 10.84 -8.70 14.19
N LEU A 96 9.57 -8.67 14.60
CA LEU A 96 9.01 -7.66 15.48
C LEU A 96 9.08 -8.12 16.93
N ALA A 97 9.18 -7.16 17.84
CA ALA A 97 8.88 -7.39 19.25
C ALA A 97 7.38 -7.76 19.41
N ALA A 98 7.02 -8.53 20.43
CA ALA A 98 5.63 -8.93 20.66
C ALA A 98 4.76 -7.70 20.90
N THR A 99 5.23 -6.79 21.75
CA THR A 99 4.58 -5.51 22.04
C THR A 99 4.54 -4.59 20.82
N GLU A 100 5.56 -4.63 19.95
CA GLU A 100 5.54 -3.89 18.68
C GLU A 100 4.38 -4.37 17.79
N GLN A 101 4.20 -5.69 17.64
CA GLN A 101 3.09 -6.25 16.87
C GLN A 101 1.72 -5.91 17.48
N ARG A 102 1.60 -5.90 18.82
CA ARG A 102 0.38 -5.49 19.52
C ARG A 102 0.04 -4.02 19.32
N ILE A 103 1.02 -3.12 19.37
CA ILE A 103 0.83 -1.69 19.10
C ILE A 103 0.17 -1.50 17.73
N TYR A 104 0.69 -2.15 16.69
CA TYR A 104 0.11 -2.06 15.35
C TYR A 104 -1.30 -2.67 15.27
N ASN A 105 -1.52 -3.80 15.94
CA ASN A 105 -2.81 -4.49 15.96
C ASN A 105 -3.90 -3.67 16.67
N LEU A 106 -3.60 -3.10 17.83
CA LEU A 106 -4.50 -2.24 18.58
C LEU A 106 -4.78 -0.94 17.82
N ALA A 107 -3.77 -0.33 17.19
CA ALA A 107 -3.98 0.83 16.33
C ALA A 107 -4.96 0.54 15.19
N ARG A 108 -4.89 -0.65 14.59
CA ARG A 108 -5.76 -1.08 13.50
C ARG A 108 -7.23 -1.23 13.91
N ARG A 109 -7.52 -1.41 15.21
CA ARG A 109 -8.89 -1.47 15.75
C ARG A 109 -9.52 -0.10 15.99
N MET A 110 -8.70 0.95 16.00
CA MET A 110 -9.19 2.30 16.21
C MET A 110 -9.90 2.81 14.95
N ASP A 111 -10.97 3.59 15.15
CA ASP A 111 -11.75 4.18 14.05
C ASP A 111 -10.93 5.16 13.20
N SER A 112 -9.89 5.75 13.79
CA SER A 112 -9.00 6.68 13.10
C SER A 112 -7.97 5.94 12.24
N GLN A 113 -8.28 5.82 10.94
CA GLN A 113 -7.38 5.24 9.93
C GLN A 113 -6.00 5.92 9.84
N GLN A 114 -5.88 7.19 10.25
CA GLN A 114 -4.60 7.93 10.28
C GLN A 114 -3.56 7.30 11.21
N MET A 115 -3.99 6.50 12.20
CA MET A 115 -3.09 5.81 13.13
C MET A 115 -2.71 4.40 12.66
N HIS A 116 -3.26 3.94 11.52
CA HIS A 116 -3.02 2.58 11.03
C HIS A 116 -1.66 2.52 10.35
N VAL A 117 -0.75 1.69 10.88
CA VAL A 117 0.57 1.50 10.28
C VAL A 117 0.50 0.38 9.22
N PRO A 118 0.77 0.68 7.93
CA PRO A 118 0.64 -0.24 6.80
C PRO A 118 1.41 -1.53 6.95
N PHE A 119 0.80 -2.68 6.60
CA PHE A 119 1.45 -4.00 6.60
C PHE A 119 2.02 -4.45 7.94
N ARG A 120 1.93 -3.66 9.01
CA ARG A 120 2.49 -4.00 10.32
C ARG A 120 1.44 -4.58 11.26
N SER A 121 0.16 -4.52 10.91
CA SER A 121 -0.95 -5.10 11.66
C SER A 121 -1.54 -6.33 10.99
N VAL A 122 -2.05 -7.24 11.82
CA VAL A 122 -2.89 -8.37 11.43
C VAL A 122 -4.34 -7.91 11.32
N HIS A 123 -5.18 -8.62 10.56
CA HIS A 123 -6.60 -8.28 10.47
C HIS A 123 -7.29 -8.41 11.86
N PRO A 124 -8.19 -7.50 12.27
CA PRO A 124 -8.80 -7.51 13.61
C PRO A 124 -9.44 -8.85 14.04
N ASN A 125 -10.07 -9.58 13.11
CA ASN A 125 -10.65 -10.90 13.36
C ASN A 125 -9.64 -12.04 13.62
N LYS A 126 -8.34 -11.78 13.46
CA LYS A 126 -7.24 -12.72 13.73
C LYS A 126 -6.41 -12.28 14.93
N GLN A 127 -6.97 -11.41 15.77
CA GLN A 127 -6.30 -10.88 16.94
C GLN A 127 -7.06 -11.26 18.23
N THR A 128 -6.35 -11.53 19.33
CA THR A 128 -6.94 -11.68 20.68
C THR A 128 -7.40 -10.34 21.22
N GLU A 129 -8.18 -10.29 22.31
CA GLU A 129 -8.59 -9.00 22.90
C GLU A 129 -7.40 -8.10 23.27
N ALA A 130 -6.29 -8.66 23.77
CA ALA A 130 -5.04 -7.95 24.06
C ALA A 130 -4.31 -7.43 22.81
N GLY A 131 -4.73 -7.82 21.60
CA GLY A 131 -4.10 -7.42 20.35
C GLY A 131 -2.99 -8.37 19.88
N ASP A 132 -2.82 -9.54 20.48
CA ASP A 132 -1.92 -10.59 19.96
C ASP A 132 -2.48 -11.19 18.68
N THR A 133 -1.61 -11.74 17.82
CA THR A 133 -2.07 -12.62 16.75
C THR A 133 -2.68 -13.87 17.39
N ALA A 134 -3.98 -14.08 17.21
CA ALA A 134 -4.69 -15.22 17.77
C ALA A 134 -4.17 -16.54 17.17
N ASN A 135 -4.13 -17.59 17.98
CA ASN A 135 -3.71 -18.91 17.55
C ASN A 135 -4.63 -19.41 16.41
N ILE A 136 -4.05 -20.02 15.38
CA ILE A 136 -4.82 -20.53 14.25
C ILE A 136 -5.90 -21.54 14.66
N SER A 137 -5.68 -22.26 15.78
CA SER A 137 -6.63 -23.21 16.34
C SER A 137 -7.90 -22.56 16.92
N THR A 138 -7.88 -21.26 17.20
CA THR A 138 -9.04 -20.53 17.74
C THR A 138 -9.91 -19.91 16.63
N TYR A 139 -9.51 -20.04 15.37
CA TYR A 139 -10.31 -19.58 14.24
C TYR A 139 -11.48 -20.56 13.98
N PRO A 140 -12.56 -20.17 13.28
CA PRO A 140 -13.76 -21.01 13.07
C PRO A 140 -13.45 -22.44 12.52
N PRO A 141 -14.37 -23.39 12.43
CA PRO A 141 -14.12 -24.59 11.62
C PRO A 141 -14.07 -24.25 10.11
N ASN A 142 -13.32 -24.99 9.28
CA ASN A 142 -13.32 -24.91 7.80
C ASN A 142 -12.77 -23.64 7.11
N SER A 143 -11.92 -22.81 7.72
CA SER A 143 -11.20 -21.76 6.96
C SER A 143 -9.70 -21.95 6.81
N GLU A 144 -9.20 -23.18 7.06
CA GLU A 144 -7.80 -23.62 6.94
C GLU A 144 -7.13 -23.26 5.60
N GLU A 145 -7.80 -23.46 4.46
CA GLU A 145 -7.26 -23.12 3.12
C GLU A 145 -7.13 -21.59 2.88
N ILE A 146 -8.01 -20.79 3.48
CA ILE A 146 -7.99 -19.31 3.38
C ILE A 146 -7.02 -18.71 4.43
N ARG A 147 -6.75 -19.45 5.51
CA ARG A 147 -6.04 -18.99 6.72
C ARG A 147 -4.55 -18.85 6.56
N TYR A 148 -3.91 -19.70 5.76
CA TYR A 148 -2.45 -19.67 5.59
C TYR A 148 -1.96 -18.40 4.90
N ASN A 149 -2.81 -17.64 4.19
CA ASN A 149 -2.32 -16.75 3.14
C ASN A 149 -2.80 -15.31 3.09
N SER A 150 -3.72 -14.86 3.95
CA SER A 150 -4.12 -13.45 3.97
C SER A 150 -4.03 -12.86 5.37
N GLY A 151 -3.26 -11.80 5.56
CA GLY A 151 -3.34 -10.96 6.77
C GLY A 151 -2.50 -11.36 7.99
N ASN A 152 -1.88 -12.54 8.05
CA ASN A 152 -0.96 -12.90 9.15
C ASN A 152 0.50 -12.61 8.81
N HIS A 153 0.91 -12.86 7.57
CA HIS A 153 2.26 -12.59 7.08
C HIS A 153 2.40 -11.16 6.58
N PHE A 154 3.54 -10.55 6.85
CA PHE A 154 3.90 -9.21 6.37
C PHE A 154 3.76 -9.10 4.85
N THR A 155 4.11 -10.18 4.15
CA THR A 155 4.03 -10.31 2.69
C THR A 155 2.61 -10.46 2.14
N SER A 156 1.60 -10.73 2.99
CA SER A 156 0.21 -10.94 2.56
C SER A 156 -0.84 -10.09 3.27
N ARG A 157 -0.41 -9.10 4.05
CA ARG A 157 -1.31 -8.10 4.65
C ARG A 157 -1.75 -7.10 3.57
N PRO A 158 -3.05 -6.84 3.39
CA PRO A 158 -3.50 -5.78 2.50
C PRO A 158 -3.18 -4.42 3.12
N ALA A 159 -2.55 -3.50 2.40
CA ALA A 159 -2.42 -2.12 2.86
C ALA A 159 -2.71 -1.11 1.74
N ASN A 160 -3.92 -1.21 1.24
CA ASN A 160 -4.35 -0.52 0.03
C ASN A 160 -4.34 1.00 0.19
N THR A 161 -4.65 1.54 1.37
CA THR A 161 -4.86 2.99 1.55
C THR A 161 -3.57 3.78 1.73
N ASN A 162 -2.54 3.21 2.34
CA ASN A 162 -1.34 3.97 2.68
C ASN A 162 -0.21 3.73 1.67
N VAL A 163 -0.21 2.59 0.97
CA VAL A 163 0.57 2.48 -0.29
C VAL A 163 0.08 3.51 -1.29
N PHE A 164 -1.25 3.69 -1.32
CA PHE A 164 -1.87 4.71 -2.12
C PHE A 164 -1.38 6.10 -1.73
N ASP A 165 -1.48 6.48 -0.45
CA ASP A 165 -1.08 7.81 0.01
C ASP A 165 0.43 8.09 -0.17
N GLU A 166 1.30 7.09 0.01
CA GLU A 166 2.75 7.27 -0.17
C GLU A 166 3.17 7.35 -1.64
N ASN A 167 2.62 6.49 -2.50
CA ASN A 167 2.97 6.53 -3.93
C ASN A 167 2.27 7.67 -4.67
N SER A 168 1.13 8.16 -4.16
CA SER A 168 0.45 9.32 -4.72
C SER A 168 1.33 10.56 -4.67
N LYS A 169 1.98 10.86 -3.53
CA LYS A 169 2.80 12.06 -3.33
C LYS A 169 3.81 12.25 -4.47
N ARG A 170 4.57 11.19 -4.82
CA ARG A 170 5.61 11.25 -5.85
C ARG A 170 5.03 11.35 -7.27
N CYS A 171 3.94 10.66 -7.56
CA CYS A 171 3.36 10.65 -8.90
C CYS A 171 2.56 11.94 -9.16
N VAL A 172 1.74 12.37 -8.19
CA VAL A 172 0.94 13.61 -8.25
C VAL A 172 1.82 14.84 -8.39
N ALA A 173 3.00 14.87 -7.76
CA ALA A 173 3.97 15.96 -7.94
C ALA A 173 4.46 16.14 -9.39
N LYS A 174 4.21 15.17 -10.28
CA LYS A 174 4.48 15.30 -11.71
C LYS A 174 3.35 15.98 -12.47
N SER A 175 2.15 16.12 -11.91
CA SER A 175 1.05 16.80 -12.59
C SER A 175 1.42 18.25 -12.83
N ASP A 176 1.47 18.64 -14.10
CA ASP A 176 1.84 19.98 -14.54
C ASP A 176 1.45 20.15 -16.01
N GLY A 177 1.07 21.38 -16.39
CA GLY A 177 0.58 21.68 -17.74
C GLY A 177 -0.58 20.77 -18.14
N ASN A 178 -0.35 19.98 -19.19
CA ASN A 178 -1.34 19.06 -19.76
C ASN A 178 -1.27 17.62 -19.22
N LEU A 179 -0.44 17.36 -18.21
CA LEU A 179 -0.38 16.08 -17.51
C LEU A 179 -1.13 16.15 -16.17
N HIS A 180 -2.13 15.29 -16.02
CA HIS A 180 -2.95 15.15 -14.83
C HIS A 180 -2.78 13.76 -14.25
N VAL A 181 -2.18 13.63 -13.06
CA VAL A 181 -2.04 12.35 -12.38
C VAL A 181 -3.16 12.19 -11.35
N LEU A 182 -4.14 11.35 -11.68
CA LEU A 182 -5.32 11.10 -10.87
C LEU A 182 -5.08 9.93 -9.92
N PHE A 183 -4.52 10.28 -8.77
CA PHE A 183 -4.30 9.38 -7.65
C PHE A 183 -5.35 9.70 -6.56
N LYS A 184 -6.63 9.38 -6.81
CA LYS A 184 -7.73 9.54 -5.82
C LYS A 184 -8.35 8.20 -5.34
N ARG A 185 -8.77 8.16 -4.06
CA ARG A 185 -9.51 7.03 -3.49
C ARG A 185 -10.85 6.86 -4.22
N GLY A 186 -11.29 5.62 -4.40
CA GLY A 186 -12.50 5.29 -5.16
C GLY A 186 -12.20 4.33 -6.31
N PHE A 187 -13.08 4.32 -7.30
CA PHE A 187 -13.05 3.37 -8.42
C PHE A 187 -12.75 4.06 -9.75
N LEU A 188 -12.41 3.27 -10.76
CA LEU A 188 -12.06 3.75 -12.09
C LEU A 188 -13.17 4.62 -12.69
N GLU A 189 -14.43 4.17 -12.64
CA GLU A 189 -15.59 4.89 -13.19
C GLU A 189 -15.68 6.35 -12.70
N GLU A 190 -15.51 6.57 -11.39
CA GLU A 190 -15.52 7.92 -10.81
C GLU A 190 -14.41 8.80 -11.38
N ARG A 191 -13.24 8.23 -11.67
CA ARG A 191 -12.11 8.96 -12.27
C ARG A 191 -12.36 9.26 -13.73
N LEU A 192 -13.02 8.38 -14.46
CA LEU A 192 -13.41 8.61 -15.84
C LEU A 192 -14.45 9.73 -15.94
N HIS A 193 -15.40 9.78 -15.00
CA HIS A 193 -16.32 10.92 -14.88
C HIS A 193 -15.58 12.24 -14.58
N ASP A 194 -14.64 12.24 -13.63
CA ASP A 194 -13.80 13.41 -13.33
C ASP A 194 -13.08 13.93 -14.61
N ILE A 195 -12.52 13.01 -15.41
CA ILE A 195 -11.82 13.35 -16.67
C ILE A 195 -12.76 13.98 -17.69
N LYS A 196 -13.95 13.41 -17.87
CA LYS A 196 -14.93 13.93 -18.83
C LYS A 196 -15.38 15.34 -18.45
N SER A 197 -15.68 15.56 -17.17
CA SER A 197 -16.04 16.89 -16.65
C SER A 197 -14.90 17.90 -16.82
N LEU A 198 -13.68 17.54 -16.42
CA LEU A 198 -12.52 18.43 -16.52
C LEU A 198 -12.18 18.77 -17.99
N THR A 199 -12.33 17.81 -18.91
CA THR A 199 -12.08 18.06 -20.34
C THR A 199 -13.12 19.01 -20.93
N ALA A 200 -14.39 18.88 -20.53
CA ALA A 200 -15.44 19.83 -20.93
C ALA A 200 -15.18 21.24 -20.39
N GLU A 201 -14.72 21.37 -19.14
CA GLU A 201 -14.32 22.67 -18.59
C GLU A 201 -13.14 23.30 -19.35
N LEU A 202 -12.17 22.48 -19.74
CA LEU A 202 -11.03 22.92 -20.56
C LEU A 202 -11.49 23.37 -21.96
N HIS A 203 -12.41 22.64 -22.59
CA HIS A 203 -13.06 23.04 -23.84
C HIS A 203 -13.70 24.43 -23.72
N ASP A 204 -14.52 24.63 -22.68
CA ASP A 204 -15.21 25.90 -22.44
C ASP A 204 -14.23 27.07 -22.19
N SER A 205 -13.06 26.77 -21.64
CA SER A 205 -11.97 27.74 -21.43
C SER A 205 -11.16 28.06 -22.70
N GLY A 206 -11.44 27.36 -23.81
CA GLY A 206 -10.74 27.51 -25.09
C GLY A 206 -9.37 26.83 -25.14
N GLU A 207 -9.09 25.90 -24.23
CA GLU A 207 -7.89 25.06 -24.30
C GLU A 207 -7.95 24.17 -25.55
N THR A 208 -6.81 23.98 -26.20
CA THR A 208 -6.70 23.18 -27.43
C THR A 208 -5.66 22.09 -27.33
N ASP A 209 -4.77 22.16 -26.34
CA ASP A 209 -3.73 21.16 -26.17
C ASP A 209 -4.31 19.84 -25.66
N LEU A 210 -3.76 18.72 -26.15
CA LEU A 210 -4.11 17.38 -25.70
C LEU A 210 -3.80 17.23 -24.22
N GLN A 211 -4.76 16.65 -23.48
CA GLN A 211 -4.68 16.42 -22.05
C GLN A 211 -4.41 14.94 -21.77
N PHE A 212 -3.46 14.67 -20.89
CA PHE A 212 -3.01 13.33 -20.53
C PHE A 212 -3.41 13.03 -19.09
N PHE A 213 -4.28 12.04 -18.90
CA PHE A 213 -4.75 11.62 -17.58
C PHE A 213 -4.17 10.27 -17.20
N VAL A 214 -3.21 10.25 -16.28
CA VAL A 214 -2.68 9.01 -15.70
C VAL A 214 -3.51 8.67 -14.47
N ILE A 215 -4.30 7.61 -14.55
CA ILE A 215 -5.18 7.15 -13.49
C ILE A 215 -4.50 6.02 -12.71
N TYR A 216 -4.51 6.13 -11.39
CA TYR A 216 -4.25 5.01 -10.49
C TYR A 216 -5.46 4.84 -9.57
N SER A 217 -6.15 3.70 -9.69
CA SER A 217 -7.37 3.44 -8.93
C SER A 217 -7.63 1.95 -8.78
N ARG A 218 -8.64 1.61 -7.96
CA ARG A 218 -9.21 0.27 -7.99
C ARG A 218 -10.11 0.12 -9.21
N HIS A 219 -10.14 -1.06 -9.81
CA HIS A 219 -10.93 -1.29 -11.02
C HIS A 219 -12.42 -1.13 -10.79
N SER A 220 -12.97 -1.84 -9.80
CA SER A 220 -14.40 -1.75 -9.51
C SER A 220 -14.69 -1.97 -8.02
N PHE A 221 -15.94 -1.74 -7.62
CA PHE A 221 -16.41 -2.03 -6.26
C PHE A 221 -16.39 -3.52 -5.95
N GLU A 222 -16.72 -4.35 -6.94
CA GLU A 222 -16.72 -5.81 -6.81
C GLU A 222 -15.30 -6.37 -6.64
N GLU A 223 -14.31 -5.57 -7.04
CA GLU A 223 -13.00 -6.08 -7.39
C GLU A 223 -11.87 -5.19 -6.82
N GLY A 224 -11.30 -5.63 -5.69
CA GLY A 224 -10.34 -4.84 -4.90
C GLY A 224 -8.93 -4.69 -5.46
N HIS A 225 -8.70 -4.98 -6.75
CA HIS A 225 -7.39 -4.90 -7.41
C HIS A 225 -7.09 -3.52 -7.95
N PHE A 226 -5.81 -3.19 -7.97
CA PHE A 226 -5.30 -1.92 -8.46
C PHE A 226 -4.68 -2.09 -9.82
N GLY A 227 -4.89 -1.08 -10.65
CA GLY A 227 -4.15 -0.92 -11.88
C GLY A 227 -4.15 0.52 -12.32
N THR A 228 -3.66 0.70 -13.53
CA THR A 228 -3.30 2.01 -14.04
C THR A 228 -3.91 2.19 -15.42
N SER A 229 -4.23 3.43 -15.78
CA SER A 229 -4.60 3.74 -17.16
C SER A 229 -4.03 5.09 -17.57
N LEU A 230 -3.83 5.26 -18.87
CA LEU A 230 -3.61 6.56 -19.48
C LEU A 230 -4.79 6.84 -20.43
N VAL A 231 -5.48 7.94 -20.17
CA VAL A 231 -6.55 8.47 -21.03
C VAL A 231 -6.06 9.76 -21.66
N VAL A 232 -6.04 9.80 -22.99
CA VAL A 232 -5.70 11.01 -23.74
C VAL A 232 -6.98 11.66 -24.22
N MET A 233 -7.25 12.87 -23.76
CA MET A 233 -8.41 13.66 -24.15
C MET A 233 -8.00 14.81 -25.06
N ASP A 234 -8.88 15.13 -25.99
CA ASP A 234 -8.76 16.30 -26.85
C ASP A 234 -9.85 17.28 -26.43
N PRO A 235 -9.51 18.46 -25.85
CA PRO A 235 -10.52 19.45 -25.50
C PRO A 235 -11.38 19.88 -26.69
N ALA A 236 -10.93 19.74 -27.94
CA ALA A 236 -11.77 20.01 -29.11
C ALA A 236 -12.93 19.01 -29.26
N THR A 237 -12.80 17.81 -28.69
CA THR A 237 -13.82 16.74 -28.68
C THR A 237 -13.94 16.13 -27.28
N PRO A 238 -14.52 16.87 -26.30
CA PRO A 238 -14.42 16.53 -24.88
C PRO A 238 -15.23 15.29 -24.47
N ASP A 239 -16.18 14.85 -25.31
CA ASP A 239 -17.09 13.74 -25.00
C ASP A 239 -16.45 12.35 -25.14
N TYR A 240 -15.33 12.24 -25.85
CA TYR A 240 -14.76 10.94 -26.21
C TYR A 240 -13.21 10.96 -26.21
N PRO A 241 -12.55 9.97 -25.61
CA PRO A 241 -11.09 9.90 -25.60
C PRO A 241 -10.49 9.73 -26.98
N LYS A 242 -9.31 10.33 -27.19
CA LYS A 242 -8.51 10.14 -28.40
C LYS A 242 -7.77 8.81 -28.39
N ARG A 243 -7.34 8.37 -27.20
CA ARG A 243 -6.62 7.11 -26.99
C ARG A 243 -6.75 6.66 -25.53
N VAL A 244 -6.87 5.36 -25.30
CA VAL A 244 -6.92 4.78 -23.95
C VAL A 244 -5.96 3.60 -23.86
N MET A 245 -5.08 3.62 -22.87
CA MET A 245 -4.18 2.51 -22.54
C MET A 245 -4.47 2.03 -21.12
N VAL A 246 -4.68 0.73 -20.96
CA VAL A 246 -4.94 0.10 -19.65
C VAL A 246 -3.78 -0.80 -19.28
N CYS A 247 -3.28 -0.65 -18.06
CA CYS A 247 -2.19 -1.46 -17.51
C CYS A 247 -2.68 -2.25 -16.29
N ASP A 248 -2.72 -3.57 -16.42
CA ASP A 248 -2.88 -4.52 -15.32
C ASP A 248 -1.56 -5.27 -15.06
N THR A 249 -1.48 -5.94 -13.92
CA THR A 249 -0.36 -6.75 -13.45
C THR A 249 -0.64 -8.26 -13.55
N LEU A 250 -1.90 -8.66 -13.73
CA LEU A 250 -2.41 -10.03 -13.71
C LEU A 250 -2.49 -10.65 -15.12
N LEU A 251 -1.35 -10.77 -15.79
CA LEU A 251 -1.28 -11.52 -17.06
C LEU A 251 -0.95 -12.99 -16.78
N LYS A 252 -1.83 -13.91 -17.23
CA LYS A 252 -1.63 -15.36 -17.06
C LYS A 252 -0.76 -15.97 -18.14
N ASP A 253 -0.99 -15.65 -19.41
CA ASP A 253 -0.14 -15.96 -20.57
C ASP A 253 -0.67 -15.18 -21.79
N LEU A 254 0.22 -14.53 -22.57
CA LEU A 254 -0.16 -13.93 -23.85
C LEU A 254 -0.60 -15.06 -24.82
N PRO A 255 -1.64 -14.84 -25.67
CA PRO A 255 -2.26 -13.57 -26.04
C PRO A 255 -3.54 -13.23 -25.25
N HIS A 256 -3.73 -13.78 -24.05
CA HIS A 256 -4.99 -13.61 -23.32
C HIS A 256 -4.98 -12.35 -22.44
N HIS A 257 -6.02 -11.53 -22.57
CA HIS A 257 -6.28 -10.42 -21.68
C HIS A 257 -6.39 -10.89 -20.21
N PRO A 258 -6.10 -10.01 -19.23
CA PRO A 258 -6.35 -10.32 -17.83
C PRO A 258 -7.81 -10.75 -17.63
N ARG A 259 -8.09 -11.65 -16.68
CA ARG A 259 -9.46 -12.16 -16.40
C ARG A 259 -10.48 -11.05 -16.13
N TRP A 260 -9.99 -9.84 -15.86
CA TRP A 260 -10.67 -8.68 -15.32
C TRP A 260 -10.87 -7.64 -16.45
N TRP A 261 -10.33 -7.89 -17.65
CA TRP A 261 -10.40 -7.02 -18.82
C TRP A 261 -11.81 -6.53 -19.13
N ASN A 262 -12.79 -7.44 -19.10
CA ASN A 262 -14.17 -7.07 -19.38
C ASN A 262 -14.75 -6.11 -18.32
N HIS A 263 -14.27 -6.16 -17.07
CA HIS A 263 -14.65 -5.18 -16.06
C HIS A 263 -14.09 -3.80 -16.43
N PHE A 264 -12.82 -3.69 -16.82
CA PHE A 264 -12.29 -2.41 -17.33
C PHE A 264 -13.09 -1.86 -18.50
N ILE A 265 -13.34 -2.69 -19.51
CA ILE A 265 -14.12 -2.27 -20.68
C ILE A 265 -15.52 -1.81 -20.27
N ALA A 266 -16.16 -2.48 -19.32
CA ALA A 266 -17.46 -2.06 -18.79
C ALA A 266 -17.39 -0.68 -18.12
N GLU A 267 -16.39 -0.43 -17.25
CA GLU A 267 -16.24 0.88 -16.60
C GLU A 267 -16.02 2.02 -17.62
N TYR A 268 -15.22 1.77 -18.65
CA TYR A 268 -15.05 2.74 -19.74
C TYR A 268 -16.33 2.93 -20.55
N SER A 269 -17.05 1.85 -20.86
CA SER A 269 -18.29 1.88 -21.65
C SER A 269 -19.41 2.62 -20.93
N ASN A 270 -19.49 2.50 -19.60
CA ASN A 270 -20.45 3.22 -18.77
C ASN A 270 -20.30 4.75 -18.91
N VAL A 271 -19.09 5.26 -19.10
CA VAL A 271 -18.80 6.71 -19.13
C VAL A 271 -18.75 7.29 -20.55
N PHE A 272 -18.14 6.54 -21.49
CA PHE A 272 -17.88 7.01 -22.86
C PHE A 272 -18.71 6.29 -23.95
N GLY A 273 -19.53 5.31 -23.57
CA GLY A 273 -20.32 4.48 -24.47
C GLY A 273 -19.54 3.29 -25.05
N ASP A 274 -20.27 2.30 -25.58
CA ASP A 274 -19.73 0.99 -25.99
C ASP A 274 -18.62 1.04 -27.05
N ALA A 275 -18.60 2.09 -27.88
CA ALA A 275 -17.57 2.30 -28.90
C ALA A 275 -16.15 2.37 -28.32
N ILE A 276 -16.02 2.72 -27.03
CA ILE A 276 -14.71 2.84 -26.35
C ILE A 276 -13.92 1.54 -26.38
N SER A 277 -14.61 0.40 -26.41
CA SER A 277 -14.01 -0.92 -26.49
C SER A 277 -13.12 -1.13 -27.73
N GLU A 278 -13.31 -0.34 -28.79
CA GLU A 278 -12.51 -0.41 -30.03
C GLU A 278 -11.14 0.28 -29.91
N ILE A 279 -10.97 1.22 -28.96
CA ILE A 279 -9.75 2.03 -28.82
C ILE A 279 -8.98 1.78 -27.52
N VAL A 280 -9.51 0.94 -26.62
CA VAL A 280 -8.82 0.55 -25.39
C VAL A 280 -7.72 -0.44 -25.72
N GLU A 281 -6.48 -0.04 -25.47
CA GLU A 281 -5.29 -0.85 -25.71
C GLU A 281 -4.81 -1.51 -24.42
N ASP A 282 -4.40 -2.78 -24.53
CA ASP A 282 -3.83 -3.54 -23.42
C ASP A 282 -2.32 -3.28 -23.33
N LEU A 283 -1.90 -2.59 -22.28
CA LEU A 283 -0.52 -2.26 -21.94
C LEU A 283 -0.13 -2.93 -20.62
N SER A 284 -0.72 -4.09 -20.32
CA SER A 284 -0.50 -4.83 -19.08
C SER A 284 0.90 -5.45 -19.02
N HIS A 285 1.45 -5.51 -17.80
CA HIS A 285 2.76 -6.08 -17.51
C HIS A 285 2.60 -7.35 -16.65
N PRO A 286 3.21 -8.51 -16.99
CA PRO A 286 3.04 -9.76 -16.25
C PRO A 286 3.88 -9.80 -14.96
N LEU A 287 3.65 -8.85 -14.05
CA LEU A 287 4.39 -8.70 -12.81
C LEU A 287 3.83 -9.54 -11.67
N GLN A 288 2.50 -9.73 -11.66
CA GLN A 288 1.82 -10.48 -10.63
C GLN A 288 1.36 -11.82 -11.21
N LYS A 289 2.09 -12.88 -10.85
CA LYS A 289 1.57 -14.23 -11.11
C LYS A 289 0.40 -14.48 -10.17
N VAL A 290 -0.77 -14.76 -10.73
CA VAL A 290 -1.88 -15.38 -9.99
C VAL A 290 -1.35 -16.74 -9.55
N ASN A 291 -0.90 -16.87 -8.30
CA ASN A 291 -0.63 -18.19 -7.72
C ASN A 291 -1.90 -19.03 -7.94
N ILE A 292 -1.76 -20.12 -8.68
CA ILE A 292 -2.89 -20.99 -9.00
C ILE A 292 -3.19 -21.77 -7.72
N LYS A 293 -4.49 -21.99 -7.44
CA LYS A 293 -4.90 -22.87 -6.33
C LYS A 293 -4.21 -24.23 -6.52
N GLY A 294 -3.21 -24.55 -5.69
CA GLY A 294 -2.36 -25.74 -5.84
C GLY A 294 -0.85 -25.49 -5.83
N ASP A 295 -0.38 -24.25 -6.02
CA ASP A 295 1.03 -23.92 -5.76
C ASP A 295 1.32 -24.08 -4.25
N ASP A 296 2.44 -24.73 -3.89
CA ASP A 296 2.87 -24.88 -2.49
C ASP A 296 4.19 -24.12 -2.24
N PRO A 297 4.22 -23.16 -1.30
CA PRO A 297 3.08 -22.62 -0.56
C PRO A 297 2.22 -21.73 -1.45
N PHE A 298 0.89 -21.88 -1.34
CA PHE A 298 -0.05 -20.95 -1.95
C PHE A 298 0.26 -19.60 -1.29
N ARG A 299 0.51 -18.53 -2.04
CA ARG A 299 0.83 -17.19 -1.49
C ARG A 299 0.24 -16.12 -2.40
N HIS A 300 -0.94 -15.59 -2.12
CA HIS A 300 -1.44 -14.47 -2.91
C HIS A 300 -0.54 -13.25 -2.69
N ASP A 301 0.12 -12.82 -3.76
CA ASP A 301 0.88 -11.58 -3.75
C ASP A 301 -0.10 -10.40 -3.79
N TRP A 302 -0.11 -9.57 -2.75
CA TRP A 302 -0.93 -8.35 -2.65
C TRP A 302 -0.13 -7.10 -3.05
N ASP A 303 0.92 -7.26 -3.85
CA ASP A 303 1.77 -6.17 -4.35
C ASP A 303 1.21 -5.39 -5.55
N CYS A 304 -0.01 -5.70 -6.01
CA CYS A 304 -0.65 -4.93 -7.08
C CYS A 304 -0.62 -3.41 -6.89
N PRO A 305 -0.74 -2.84 -5.67
CA PRO A 305 -0.64 -1.40 -5.49
C PRO A 305 0.74 -0.84 -5.87
N TYR A 306 1.83 -1.59 -5.66
CA TYR A 306 3.20 -1.16 -5.97
C TYR A 306 3.52 -1.25 -7.46
N TYR A 307 3.09 -2.34 -8.08
CA TYR A 307 3.24 -2.54 -9.52
C TYR A 307 2.47 -1.46 -10.29
N ALA A 308 1.20 -1.24 -9.95
CA ALA A 308 0.37 -0.21 -10.56
C ALA A 308 0.93 1.20 -10.34
N ALA A 309 1.47 1.50 -9.15
CA ALA A 309 2.11 2.79 -8.88
C ALA A 309 3.35 3.00 -9.76
N SER A 310 4.14 1.94 -9.97
CA SER A 310 5.30 2.01 -10.88
C SER A 310 4.90 2.20 -12.33
N MET A 311 3.82 1.57 -12.80
CA MET A 311 3.28 1.78 -14.15
C MET A 311 2.77 3.21 -14.31
N ALA A 312 2.07 3.75 -13.32
CA ALA A 312 1.60 5.14 -13.32
C ALA A 312 2.77 6.12 -13.36
N ASN A 313 3.81 5.86 -12.57
CA ASN A 313 5.03 6.66 -12.57
C ASN A 313 5.73 6.65 -13.94
N ALA A 314 5.84 5.47 -14.58
CA ALA A 314 6.45 5.32 -15.90
C ALA A 314 5.65 6.03 -17.00
N LEU A 315 4.32 5.88 -17.03
CA LEU A 315 3.46 6.61 -17.96
C LEU A 315 3.58 8.12 -17.80
N ALA A 316 3.57 8.62 -16.56
CA ALA A 316 3.76 10.04 -16.29
C ALA A 316 5.14 10.55 -16.77
N ASP A 317 6.21 9.75 -16.61
CA ASP A 317 7.53 10.09 -17.15
C ASP A 317 7.55 10.07 -18.68
N LEU A 318 6.86 9.13 -19.33
CA LEU A 318 6.72 9.11 -20.79
C LEU A 318 5.95 10.31 -21.31
N VAL A 319 4.88 10.75 -20.64
CA VAL A 319 4.17 11.98 -21.04
C VAL A 319 5.11 13.18 -21.02
N LYS A 320 5.92 13.32 -19.97
CA LYS A 320 6.86 14.44 -19.85
C LYS A 320 8.01 14.39 -20.84
N ASN A 321 8.56 13.21 -21.08
CA ASN A 321 9.81 13.07 -21.84
C ASN A 321 9.58 12.78 -23.33
N ASN A 322 8.45 12.16 -23.68
CA ASN A 322 8.15 11.73 -25.06
C ASN A 322 6.65 11.48 -25.27
N SER A 323 5.83 12.53 -25.16
CA SER A 323 4.38 12.45 -25.40
C SER A 323 4.02 11.95 -26.81
N ILE A 324 4.88 12.21 -27.81
CA ILE A 324 4.67 11.73 -29.20
C ILE A 324 4.63 10.20 -29.25
N LEU A 325 5.51 9.51 -28.51
CA LEU A 325 5.49 8.05 -28.42
C LEU A 325 4.13 7.54 -27.91
N LEU A 326 3.52 8.21 -26.93
CA LEU A 326 2.22 7.84 -26.39
C LEU A 326 1.05 8.15 -27.35
N LEU A 327 1.22 9.11 -28.26
CA LEU A 327 0.18 9.48 -29.23
C LEU A 327 0.22 8.62 -30.49
N THR A 328 1.41 8.34 -31.02
CA THR A 328 1.56 7.71 -32.34
C THR A 328 2.37 6.41 -32.32
N GLY A 329 2.98 6.06 -31.19
CA GLY A 329 3.76 4.83 -31.05
C GLY A 329 2.89 3.59 -30.95
N SER A 330 3.50 2.44 -31.28
CA SER A 330 2.86 1.14 -31.08
C SER A 330 2.81 0.77 -29.60
N VAL A 331 1.85 -0.07 -29.22
CA VAL A 331 1.76 -0.63 -27.85
C VAL A 331 3.08 -1.29 -27.43
N VAL A 332 3.77 -1.96 -28.35
CA VAL A 332 5.06 -2.63 -28.09
C VAL A 332 6.15 -1.61 -27.73
N ASP A 333 6.27 -0.54 -28.50
CA ASP A 333 7.30 0.49 -28.26
C ASP A 333 7.05 1.22 -26.93
N ILE A 334 5.78 1.51 -26.63
CA ILE A 334 5.39 2.13 -25.36
C ILE A 334 5.69 1.18 -24.19
N HIS A 335 5.29 -0.09 -24.32
CA HIS A 335 5.53 -1.11 -23.29
C HIS A 335 7.02 -1.29 -23.00
N ASP A 336 7.86 -1.33 -24.04
CA ASP A 336 9.31 -1.41 -23.89
C ASP A 336 9.91 -0.15 -23.25
N ALA A 337 9.43 1.04 -23.62
CA ALA A 337 9.85 2.28 -22.98
C ALA A 337 9.45 2.33 -21.49
N MET A 338 8.28 1.77 -21.13
CA MET A 338 7.88 1.63 -19.73
C MET A 338 8.80 0.69 -18.96
N LYS A 339 9.24 -0.43 -19.55
CA LYS A 339 10.19 -1.34 -18.91
C LYS A 339 11.50 -0.65 -18.56
N ASP A 340 12.00 0.22 -19.43
CA ASP A 340 13.22 0.98 -19.19
C ASP A 340 13.09 1.92 -17.96
N LEU A 341 11.88 2.40 -17.68
CA LEU A 341 11.59 3.29 -16.54
C LEU A 341 11.20 2.53 -15.26
N MET A 342 10.77 1.27 -15.39
CA MET A 342 10.32 0.41 -14.29
C MET A 342 11.47 -0.43 -13.73
N GLU A 343 12.57 0.24 -13.39
CA GLU A 343 13.83 -0.39 -12.94
C GLU A 343 13.68 -1.28 -11.72
N ASP A 344 12.62 -1.13 -10.91
CA ASP A 344 12.33 -2.00 -9.78
C ASP A 344 12.02 -3.43 -10.21
N TYR A 345 11.40 -3.60 -11.39
CA TYR A 345 10.81 -4.85 -11.86
C TYR A 345 11.47 -5.40 -13.12
N TYR A 346 12.15 -4.55 -13.89
CA TYR A 346 12.85 -4.93 -15.12
C TYR A 346 14.35 -4.69 -15.02
N HIS A 347 15.11 -5.55 -15.69
CA HIS A 347 16.53 -5.34 -15.94
C HIS A 347 16.73 -4.35 -17.10
N PRO A 348 17.93 -3.76 -17.27
CA PRO A 348 18.24 -2.89 -18.41
C PRO A 348 18.10 -3.54 -19.78
N ASN A 349 18.10 -4.88 -19.85
CA ASN A 349 17.81 -5.64 -21.06
C ASN A 349 16.30 -5.89 -21.27
N ARG A 350 15.44 -5.23 -20.49
CA ARG A 350 13.97 -5.34 -20.51
C ARG A 350 13.40 -6.70 -20.12
N GLU A 351 14.22 -7.60 -19.57
CA GLU A 351 13.73 -8.84 -18.97
C GLU A 351 13.18 -8.58 -17.57
N ILE A 352 12.12 -9.30 -17.22
CA ILE A 352 11.53 -9.23 -15.88
C ILE A 352 12.52 -9.82 -14.88
N LYS A 353 12.72 -9.13 -13.76
CA LYS A 353 13.57 -9.63 -12.68
C LYS A 353 12.98 -10.89 -12.05
N THR A 354 13.84 -11.69 -11.42
CA THR A 354 13.38 -12.90 -10.74
C THR A 354 12.41 -12.57 -9.61
N ARG A 355 11.49 -13.50 -9.30
CA ARG A 355 10.50 -13.36 -8.23
C ARG A 355 11.13 -12.97 -6.89
N ALA A 356 12.28 -13.56 -6.55
CA ALA A 356 12.99 -13.26 -5.31
C ALA A 356 13.43 -11.78 -5.25
N VAL A 357 13.90 -11.22 -6.36
CA VAL A 357 14.33 -9.82 -6.43
C VAL A 357 13.12 -8.89 -6.30
N ILE A 358 12.03 -9.17 -7.03
CA ILE A 358 10.79 -8.39 -6.97
C ILE A 358 10.21 -8.39 -5.55
N GLN A 359 10.11 -9.57 -4.92
CA GLN A 359 9.64 -9.71 -3.55
C GLN A 359 10.50 -8.94 -2.56
N GLN A 360 11.82 -8.94 -2.75
CA GLN A 360 12.72 -8.15 -1.92
C GLN A 360 12.45 -6.66 -2.09
N VAL A 361 12.35 -6.15 -3.33
CA VAL A 361 12.04 -4.73 -3.59
C VAL A 361 10.73 -4.32 -2.94
N ASN A 362 9.66 -5.09 -3.15
CA ASN A 362 8.35 -4.77 -2.57
C ASN A 362 8.34 -4.84 -1.05
N ARG A 363 9.07 -5.79 -0.43
CA ARG A 363 9.25 -5.84 1.02
C ARG A 363 9.89 -4.58 1.59
N LEU A 364 10.93 -4.07 0.92
CA LEU A 364 11.59 -2.82 1.32
C LEU A 364 10.63 -1.62 1.17
N LYS A 365 9.86 -1.56 0.06
CA LYS A 365 8.83 -0.53 -0.15
C LYS A 365 7.76 -0.57 0.95
N ARG A 366 7.26 -1.76 1.31
CA ARG A 366 6.30 -1.97 2.41
C ARG A 366 6.82 -1.46 3.74
N TRP A 367 8.07 -1.81 4.07
CA TRP A 367 8.68 -1.34 5.31
C TRP A 367 8.77 0.19 5.35
N LYS A 368 9.22 0.79 4.23
CA LYS A 368 9.36 2.24 4.08
C LYS A 368 8.01 2.94 4.23
N SER A 369 6.95 2.48 3.56
CA SER A 369 5.61 3.08 3.73
C SER A 369 5.14 3.08 5.18
N GLY A 370 5.40 2.00 5.92
CA GLY A 370 5.10 1.96 7.36
C GLY A 370 5.92 2.94 8.19
N ARG A 371 7.18 3.16 7.81
CA ARG A 371 8.09 4.08 8.48
C ARG A 371 7.67 5.54 8.26
N GLU A 372 7.31 5.91 7.02
CA GLU A 372 6.90 7.29 6.71
C GLU A 372 5.65 7.67 7.52
N VAL A 373 4.67 6.77 7.69
CA VAL A 373 3.51 7.02 8.57
C VAL A 373 3.92 7.32 10.02
N ILE A 374 4.88 6.56 10.58
CA ILE A 374 5.39 6.83 11.93
C ILE A 374 6.12 8.19 11.97
N MET A 375 6.92 8.51 10.96
CA MET A 375 7.66 9.78 10.90
C MET A 375 6.74 10.99 10.75
N ASP A 376 5.67 10.87 9.97
CA ASP A 376 4.64 11.90 9.82
C ASP A 376 3.95 12.16 11.17
N LEU A 377 3.57 11.10 11.91
CA LEU A 377 2.98 11.22 13.24
C LEU A 377 3.92 11.91 14.26
N VAL A 378 5.22 11.58 14.25
CA VAL A 378 6.23 12.24 15.11
C VAL A 378 6.39 13.72 14.74
N SER A 379 6.37 14.03 13.45
CA SER A 379 6.53 15.39 12.93
C SER A 379 5.34 16.28 13.28
N GLU A 380 4.12 15.76 13.16
CA GLU A 380 2.89 16.45 13.56
C GLU A 380 2.90 16.85 15.03
N MET A 381 3.39 15.98 15.91
CA MET A 381 3.51 16.27 17.34
C MET A 381 4.51 17.38 17.62
N SER A 382 5.66 17.35 16.93
CA SER A 382 6.71 18.37 17.07
C SER A 382 6.22 19.75 16.60
N ASN A 383 5.37 19.79 15.57
CA ASN A 383 4.75 21.02 15.10
C ASN A 383 3.67 21.52 16.06
N LYS A 384 2.83 20.64 16.62
CA LYS A 384 1.82 21.03 17.62
C LYS A 384 2.43 21.54 18.94
N ALA A 385 3.63 21.12 19.30
CA ALA A 385 4.34 21.63 20.49
C ALA A 385 4.97 23.02 20.30
N ARG A 386 4.97 23.56 19.07
CA ARG A 386 5.51 24.89 18.74
C ARG A 386 4.43 25.98 18.62
N TRP A 387 3.16 25.62 18.76
CA TRP A 387 2.01 26.52 18.89
C TRP A 387 1.48 26.44 20.31
#